data_AF-A0A0A1XJP9-F1
#
_entry.id   AF-A0A0A1XJP9-F1
#
_cell.length_a   1.000
_cell.length_b   1.000
_cell.length_c   1.000
_cell.angle_alpha   90.00
_cell.angle_beta   90.00
_cell.angle_gamma   90.00
#
_symmetry.space_group_name_H-M   'P 1'
#
loop_
_entity.id
_entity.type
_entity.pdbx_description
1 polymer ?
#
loop_
_entity_poly.entity_id
_entity_poly.type
_entity_poly.pdbx_seq_one_letter_code
_entity_poly.pdbx_strand_id
1 'polypeptide(L)'
;LKNFRDITLINEYQDHDEFIISAIEEMSESKLNQLRTVRDYVIMGSLSVLKNEEFQQLLRSDAQFDLIIIEVVCQDSLYGLGEHFRAPIIGVSTFGTDVVIDELVDNISPVAYVPSPTGKHLDRMNFWQR
;
A
#
# COMPACT_ATOMS: atom_id res chain seq x y z
N LEU A 1 12.08 -7.87 -24.00
CA LEU A 1 13.30 -8.00 -23.16
C LEU A 1 13.52 -9.48 -22.87
N LYS A 2 14.74 -10.01 -23.03
CA LYS A 2 14.99 -11.47 -22.95
C LYS A 2 14.90 -12.04 -21.53
N ASN A 3 15.12 -11.21 -20.51
CA ASN A 3 15.13 -11.59 -19.08
C ASN A 3 14.05 -10.82 -18.28
N PHE A 4 12.95 -10.46 -18.93
CA PHE A 4 11.83 -9.78 -18.28
C PHE A 4 10.63 -10.72 -18.30
N ARG A 5 10.08 -10.97 -17.12
CA ARG A 5 8.83 -11.69 -16.94
C ARG A 5 7.87 -10.74 -16.23
N ASP A 6 6.76 -10.46 -16.90
CA ASP A 6 5.66 -9.71 -16.32
C ASP A 6 4.59 -10.69 -15.82
N ILE A 7 3.95 -10.35 -14.70
CA ILE A 7 2.78 -11.05 -14.18
C ILE A 7 1.65 -10.03 -14.12
N THR A 8 0.75 -10.10 -15.10
CA THR A 8 -0.36 -9.16 -15.21
C THR A 8 -1.49 -9.53 -14.27
N LEU A 9 -2.03 -8.55 -13.56
CA LEU A 9 -3.20 -8.71 -12.69
C LEU A 9 -4.48 -8.48 -13.52
N ILE A 10 -5.31 -9.53 -13.67
CA ILE A 10 -6.35 -9.58 -14.72
C ILE A 10 -7.60 -8.73 -14.40
N ASN A 11 -7.72 -8.12 -13.22
CA ASN A 11 -8.97 -7.47 -12.78
C ASN A 11 -8.85 -5.98 -12.39
N GLU A 12 -7.71 -5.32 -12.65
CA GLU A 12 -7.46 -3.99 -12.05
C GLU A 12 -8.11 -2.82 -12.77
N TYR A 13 -8.63 -2.94 -14.00
CA TYR A 13 -8.97 -1.75 -14.81
C TYR A 13 -10.46 -1.51 -15.09
N GLN A 14 -11.35 -2.46 -14.84
CA GLN A 14 -12.76 -2.24 -15.19
C GLN A 14 -13.48 -1.32 -14.20
N ASP A 15 -13.15 -1.42 -12.90
CA ASP A 15 -13.86 -0.70 -11.84
C ASP A 15 -12.96 0.25 -11.04
N HIS A 16 -11.68 0.41 -11.41
CA HIS A 16 -10.75 1.28 -10.67
C HIS A 16 -11.17 2.74 -10.69
N ASP A 17 -11.54 3.24 -11.87
CA ASP A 17 -12.03 4.61 -12.01
C ASP A 17 -13.32 4.82 -11.20
N GLU A 18 -14.23 3.85 -11.21
CA GLU A 18 -15.49 3.92 -10.45
C GLU A 18 -15.23 3.84 -8.93
N PHE A 19 -14.29 3.00 -8.50
CA PHE A 19 -13.85 2.93 -7.11
C PHE A 19 -13.20 4.24 -6.65
N ILE A 20 -12.34 4.85 -7.48
CA ILE A 20 -11.70 6.13 -7.13
C ILE A 20 -12.77 7.23 -7.03
N ILE A 21 -13.75 7.25 -7.95
CA ILE A 21 -14.86 8.19 -7.90
C ILE A 21 -15.69 8.00 -6.62
N SER A 22 -16.08 6.76 -6.30
CA SER A 22 -16.85 6.47 -5.08
C SER A 22 -16.05 6.79 -3.82
N ALA A 23 -14.74 6.50 -3.79
CA ALA A 23 -13.87 6.84 -2.67
C ALA A 23 -13.79 8.35 -2.44
N ILE A 24 -13.74 9.17 -3.51
CA ILE A 24 -13.76 10.64 -3.40
C ILE A 24 -15.09 11.12 -2.80
N GLU A 25 -16.21 10.50 -3.16
CA GLU A 25 -17.53 10.83 -2.60
C GLU A 25 -17.62 10.40 -1.12
N GLU A 26 -17.14 9.21 -0.78
CA GLU A 26 -17.10 8.66 0.58
C GLU A 26 -16.10 9.37 1.50
N MET A 27 -15.10 10.08 0.95
CA MET A 27 -14.23 10.97 1.73
C MET A 27 -14.99 12.12 2.40
N SER A 28 -16.24 12.39 2.01
CA SER A 28 -17.13 13.33 2.69
C SER A 28 -17.78 12.76 3.97
N GLU A 29 -17.65 11.47 4.24
CA GLU A 29 -18.28 10.77 5.37
C GLU A 29 -17.42 10.71 6.66
N SER A 30 -17.88 9.90 7.64
CA SER A 30 -17.19 9.66 8.90
C SER A 30 -15.80 9.03 8.72
N LYS A 31 -14.87 9.34 9.63
CA LYS A 31 -13.49 8.81 9.56
C LYS A 31 -13.42 7.28 9.57
N LEU A 32 -14.36 6.61 10.23
CA LEU A 32 -14.43 5.15 10.25
C LEU A 32 -14.78 4.58 8.88
N ASN A 33 -15.68 5.23 8.15
CA ASN A 33 -16.04 4.80 6.79
C ASN A 33 -14.86 5.00 5.85
N GLN A 34 -14.19 6.15 5.91
CA GLN A 34 -12.95 6.38 5.15
C GLN A 34 -11.90 5.28 5.39
N LEU A 35 -11.67 4.88 6.65
CA LEU A 35 -10.74 3.79 6.98
C LEU A 35 -11.18 2.45 6.41
N ARG A 36 -12.49 2.17 6.35
CA ARG A 36 -13.03 0.95 5.74
C ARG A 36 -12.81 0.95 4.22
N THR A 37 -13.10 2.06 3.55
CA THR A 37 -12.88 2.21 2.10
C THR A 37 -11.41 1.99 1.74
N VAL A 38 -10.49 2.61 2.49
CA VAL A 38 -9.03 2.41 2.30
C VAL A 38 -8.66 0.95 2.52
N ARG A 39 -9.16 0.32 3.59
CA ARG A 39 -8.90 -1.09 3.87
C ARG A 39 -9.39 -1.98 2.72
N ASP A 40 -10.59 -1.76 2.22
CA ASP A 40 -11.20 -2.60 1.19
C ASP A 40 -10.43 -2.48 -0.13
N TYR A 41 -9.97 -1.26 -0.48
CA TYR A 41 -9.08 -1.03 -1.62
C TYR A 41 -7.75 -1.79 -1.49
N VAL A 42 -7.11 -1.69 -0.33
CA VAL A 42 -5.85 -2.37 -0.03
C VAL A 42 -6.00 -3.88 -0.11
N ILE A 43 -7.07 -4.42 0.47
CA ILE A 43 -7.37 -5.85 0.44
C ILE A 43 -7.61 -6.30 -1.01
N MET A 44 -8.36 -5.53 -1.80
CA MET A 44 -8.61 -5.83 -3.20
C MET A 44 -7.31 -5.96 -4.00
N GLY A 45 -6.40 -4.98 -3.87
CA GLY A 45 -5.10 -5.01 -4.58
C GLY A 45 -4.22 -6.18 -4.13
N SER A 46 -4.00 -6.31 -2.82
CA SER A 46 -3.13 -7.37 -2.27
C SER A 46 -3.67 -8.78 -2.51
N LEU A 47 -4.99 -9.01 -2.36
CA LEU A 47 -5.60 -10.31 -2.66
C LEU A 47 -5.52 -10.65 -4.14
N SER A 48 -5.60 -9.67 -5.04
CA SER A 48 -5.48 -9.91 -6.48
C SER A 48 -4.10 -10.43 -6.85
N VAL A 49 -3.04 -9.88 -6.25
CA VAL A 49 -1.67 -10.41 -6.36
C VAL A 49 -1.58 -11.81 -5.77
N LEU A 50 -2.00 -11.97 -4.52
CA LEU A 50 -1.84 -13.24 -3.80
C LEU A 50 -2.66 -14.38 -4.39
N LYS A 51 -3.80 -14.11 -5.04
CA LYS A 51 -4.62 -15.12 -5.71
C LYS A 51 -4.23 -15.37 -7.16
N ASN A 52 -3.37 -14.54 -7.75
CA ASN A 52 -2.94 -14.71 -9.13
C ASN A 52 -2.22 -16.04 -9.33
N GLU A 53 -2.63 -16.82 -10.33
CA GLU A 53 -2.09 -18.17 -10.56
C GLU A 53 -0.61 -18.14 -10.92
N GLU A 54 -0.16 -17.18 -11.72
CA GLU A 54 1.25 -17.05 -12.09
C GLU A 54 2.11 -16.62 -10.90
N PHE A 55 1.57 -15.75 -10.04
CA PHE A 55 2.24 -15.39 -8.79
C PHE A 55 2.35 -16.58 -7.84
N GLN A 56 1.29 -17.38 -7.72
CA GLN A 56 1.31 -18.62 -6.95
C GLN A 56 2.31 -19.64 -7.51
N GLN A 57 2.44 -19.75 -8.83
CA GLN A 57 3.47 -20.58 -9.46
C GLN A 57 4.88 -20.06 -9.15
N LEU A 58 5.08 -18.74 -9.16
CA LEU A 58 6.35 -18.14 -8.78
C LEU A 58 6.72 -18.47 -7.33
N LEU A 59 5.78 -18.31 -6.40
CA LEU A 59 5.99 -18.64 -4.98
C LEU A 59 6.37 -20.11 -4.76
N ARG A 60 5.87 -21.03 -5.60
CA ARG A 60 6.16 -22.47 -5.48
C ARG A 60 7.38 -22.92 -6.29
N SER A 61 7.96 -22.03 -7.08
CA SER A 61 9.12 -22.33 -7.91
C SER A 61 10.43 -22.23 -7.12
N ASP A 62 11.49 -22.81 -7.67
CA ASP A 62 12.85 -22.66 -7.12
C ASP A 62 13.52 -21.33 -7.54
N ALA A 63 12.72 -20.34 -7.98
CA ALA A 63 13.24 -19.03 -8.36
C ALA A 63 13.99 -18.38 -7.20
N GLN A 64 15.13 -17.77 -7.51
CA GLN A 64 15.96 -17.04 -6.57
C GLN A 64 16.04 -15.59 -7.01
N PHE A 65 16.07 -14.69 -6.03
CA PHE A 65 16.15 -13.26 -6.26
C PHE A 65 17.28 -12.68 -5.40
N ASP A 66 18.09 -11.79 -5.98
CA ASP A 66 19.11 -11.06 -5.22
C ASP A 66 18.52 -9.83 -4.50
N LEU A 67 17.34 -9.37 -4.94
CA LEU A 67 16.68 -8.17 -4.44
C LEU A 67 15.18 -8.22 -4.76
N ILE A 68 14.36 -7.77 -3.82
CA ILE A 68 12.93 -7.52 -4.00
C ILE A 68 12.68 -6.03 -3.83
N ILE A 69 11.97 -5.41 -4.78
CA ILE A 69 11.54 -4.02 -4.69
C ILE A 69 10.02 -4.03 -4.55
N ILE A 70 9.49 -3.33 -3.56
CA ILE A 70 8.06 -3.36 -3.27
C ILE A 70 7.51 -1.99 -2.92
N GLU A 71 6.26 -1.74 -3.31
CA GLU A 71 5.47 -0.66 -2.73
C GLU A 71 5.24 -0.94 -1.24
N VAL A 72 5.35 0.08 -0.38
CA VAL A 72 5.20 -0.09 1.09
C VAL A 72 3.88 0.41 1.63
N VAL A 73 3.15 1.24 0.88
CA VAL A 73 1.87 1.78 1.33
C VAL A 73 0.84 0.66 1.39
N CYS A 74 0.56 0.20 2.61
CA CYS A 74 -0.44 -0.82 2.91
C CYS A 74 -0.21 -2.17 2.19
N GLN A 75 1.04 -2.55 1.92
CA GLN A 75 1.40 -3.81 1.26
C GLN A 75 2.11 -4.79 2.21
N ASP A 76 1.83 -4.70 3.51
CA ASP A 76 2.44 -5.50 4.57
C ASP A 76 2.32 -7.01 4.32
N SER A 77 1.25 -7.43 3.66
CA SER A 77 1.00 -8.84 3.28
C SER A 77 2.06 -9.43 2.37
N LEU A 78 2.81 -8.58 1.65
CA LEU A 78 3.86 -8.97 0.72
C LEU A 78 5.27 -8.88 1.34
N TYR A 79 5.43 -8.34 2.56
CA TYR A 79 6.74 -8.28 3.22
C TYR A 79 7.30 -9.67 3.54
N GLY A 80 6.43 -10.68 3.66
CA GLY A 80 6.84 -12.08 3.81
C GLY A 80 7.66 -12.63 2.64
N LEU A 81 7.66 -11.96 1.48
CA LEU A 81 8.44 -12.37 0.32
C LEU A 81 9.96 -12.36 0.57
N GLY A 82 10.44 -11.47 1.45
CA GLY A 82 11.86 -11.37 1.78
C GLY A 82 12.37 -12.64 2.44
N GLU A 83 11.60 -13.16 3.40
CA GLU A 83 11.90 -14.44 4.05
C GLU A 83 11.69 -15.62 3.08
N HIS A 84 10.59 -15.60 2.33
CA HIS A 84 10.24 -16.68 1.40
C HIS A 84 11.33 -16.93 0.34
N PHE A 85 11.85 -15.86 -0.26
CA PHE A 85 12.91 -15.94 -1.27
C PHE A 85 14.32 -15.75 -0.71
N ARG A 86 14.47 -15.55 0.61
CA ARG A 86 15.75 -15.24 1.29
C ARG A 86 16.51 -14.08 0.63
N ALA A 87 15.77 -13.03 0.27
CA ALA A 87 16.27 -11.87 -0.45
C ALA A 87 15.98 -10.58 0.34
N PRO A 88 16.90 -9.59 0.33
CA PRO A 88 16.63 -8.29 0.94
C PRO A 88 15.48 -7.57 0.21
N ILE A 89 14.70 -6.80 0.97
CA ILE A 89 13.61 -5.97 0.44
C ILE A 89 14.05 -4.50 0.45
N ILE A 90 13.81 -3.81 -0.66
CA ILE A 90 13.77 -2.34 -0.74
C ILE A 90 12.31 -1.90 -0.86
N GLY A 91 11.86 -1.16 0.14
CA GLY A 91 10.57 -0.49 0.11
C GLY A 91 10.64 0.83 -0.65
N VAL A 92 9.67 1.05 -1.54
CA VAL A 92 9.47 2.32 -2.26
C VAL A 92 8.08 2.80 -1.92
N SER A 93 7.94 4.05 -1.50
CA SER A 93 6.62 4.66 -1.27
C SER A 93 6.26 5.58 -2.41
N THR A 94 5.08 5.38 -3.00
CA THR A 94 4.45 6.36 -3.89
C THR A 94 3.80 7.52 -3.15
N PHE A 95 3.66 7.41 -1.82
CA PHE A 95 3.21 8.49 -0.95
C PHE A 95 4.37 9.20 -0.25
N GLY A 96 4.12 10.43 0.19
CA GLY A 96 5.03 11.14 1.07
C GLY A 96 5.07 10.55 2.48
N THR A 97 5.78 11.24 3.38
CA THR A 97 5.77 10.92 4.80
C THR A 97 4.34 11.01 5.37
N ASP A 98 3.96 9.97 6.09
CA ASP A 98 2.81 9.90 6.98
C ASP A 98 3.15 8.94 8.12
N VAL A 99 2.31 8.88 9.15
CA VAL A 99 2.56 8.11 10.38
C VAL A 99 2.95 6.66 10.11
N VAL A 100 2.26 6.01 9.16
CA VAL A 100 2.55 4.62 8.80
C VAL A 100 3.93 4.47 8.12
N ILE A 101 4.27 5.39 7.22
CA ILE A 101 5.56 5.35 6.50
C ILE A 101 6.72 5.71 7.42
N ASP A 102 6.52 6.68 8.30
CA ASP A 102 7.51 7.08 9.29
C ASP A 102 7.82 5.92 10.25
N GLU A 103 6.79 5.21 10.73
CA GLU A 103 6.95 4.04 11.59
C GLU A 103 7.81 2.95 10.94
N LEU A 104 7.63 2.69 9.63
CA LEU A 104 8.41 1.68 8.89
C LEU A 104 9.92 1.96 8.88
N VAL A 105 10.32 3.22 9.05
CA VAL A 105 11.73 3.64 9.02
C VAL A 105 12.20 4.20 10.35
N ASP A 106 11.44 3.96 11.42
CA ASP A 106 11.70 4.46 12.79
C ASP A 106 11.87 6.00 12.84
N ASN A 107 11.13 6.70 11.98
CA ASN A 107 11.05 8.16 11.97
C ASN A 107 9.93 8.64 12.90
N ILE A 108 10.15 9.79 13.56
CA ILE A 108 9.13 10.40 14.41
C ILE A 108 8.26 11.33 13.58
N SER A 109 6.99 10.98 13.42
CA SER A 109 6.05 11.83 12.68
C SER A 109 5.79 13.16 13.39
N PRO A 110 5.82 14.29 12.67
CA PRO A 110 5.64 15.63 13.23
C PRO A 110 4.17 15.99 13.52
N VAL A 111 3.33 15.01 13.91
CA VAL A 111 1.86 15.18 14.03
C VAL A 111 1.44 16.30 14.99
N ALA A 112 2.29 16.63 15.98
CA ALA A 112 2.05 17.70 16.94
C ALA A 112 2.04 19.11 16.32
N TYR A 113 2.58 19.30 15.11
CA TYR A 113 2.64 20.62 14.47
C TYR A 113 2.47 20.59 12.94
N VAL A 114 2.55 19.42 12.30
CA VAL A 114 2.23 19.20 10.89
C VAL A 114 1.00 18.26 10.82
N PRO A 115 -0.10 18.66 10.16
CA PRO A 115 -1.24 17.78 9.99
C PRO A 115 -0.87 16.56 9.14
N SER A 116 -1.26 15.37 9.58
CA SER A 116 -1.07 14.14 8.81
C SER A 116 -1.93 14.17 7.53
N PRO A 117 -1.41 13.73 6.36
CA PRO A 117 -2.19 13.59 5.14
C PRO A 117 -3.40 12.65 5.28
N THR A 118 -3.32 11.67 6.18
CA THR A 118 -4.42 10.76 6.52
C THR A 118 -5.20 11.20 7.76
N GLY A 119 -4.90 12.39 8.30
CA GLY A 119 -5.58 12.99 9.44
C GLY A 119 -6.99 13.52 9.11
N LYS A 120 -7.63 14.11 10.12
CA LYS A 120 -8.93 14.82 9.94
C LYS A 120 -8.73 16.27 9.50
N HIS A 121 -7.63 16.87 9.92
CA HIS A 121 -7.27 18.26 9.62
C HIS A 121 -6.12 18.23 8.62
N LEU A 122 -6.23 19.00 7.54
CA LEU A 122 -5.26 19.02 6.45
C LEU A 122 -4.51 20.37 6.36
N ASP A 123 -4.89 21.33 7.19
CA ASP A 123 -4.30 22.68 7.26
C ASP A 123 -4.20 23.11 8.74
N ARG A 124 -3.90 24.39 8.99
CA ARG A 124 -3.71 25.02 10.31
C ARG A 124 -4.56 24.38 11.43
N MET A 125 -3.87 23.71 12.34
CA MET A 125 -4.44 23.13 13.56
C MET A 125 -4.27 24.09 14.73
N ASN A 126 -5.34 24.28 15.51
CA ASN A 126 -5.26 24.90 16.83
C ASN A 126 -4.68 23.93 17.88
N PHE A 127 -4.48 24.38 19.11
CA PHE A 127 -3.88 23.55 20.18
C PHE A 127 -4.63 22.23 20.42
N TRP A 128 -5.96 22.22 20.28
CA TRP A 128 -6.80 21.04 20.50
C TRP A 128 -6.94 20.14 19.28
N GLN A 129 -6.46 20.58 18.12
CA GLN A 129 -6.50 19.83 16.86
C GLN A 129 -5.18 19.12 16.55
N ARG A 130 -4.12 19.42 17.32
CA ARG A 130 -2.80 18.79 17.26
C ARG A 130 -2.74 17.53 18.10
#